data_AF-A0A7Z9HCQ8-F1
#
_entry.id   AF-A0A7Z9HCQ8-F1
#
_cell.length_a   1.000
_cell.length_b   1.000
_cell.length_c   1.000
_cell.angle_alpha   90.00
_cell.angle_beta   90.00
_cell.angle_gamma   90.00
#
_symmetry.space_group_name_H-M   'P 1'
#
loop_
_entity.id
_entity.type
_entity.pdbx_description
1 polymer ?
#
loop_
_entity_poly.entity_id
_entity_poly.type
_entity_poly.pdbx_seq_one_letter_code
_entity_poly.pdbx_strand_id
1 'polypeptide(L)' 'MFHAKDNKQGYIFDPFEYLGPKRLSELKNSWAEIFRSEILPALPVESLRKYYHDKNGRPSKEMYSMLGLMIL' A
#
# COMPACT_ATOMS: atom_id res chain seq x y z
N MET A 1 5.77 7.51 38.54
CA MET A 1 5.94 7.85 37.11
C MET A 1 5.44 6.68 36.28
N PHE A 2 4.44 6.89 35.43
CA PHE A 2 4.00 5.86 34.48
C PHE A 2 4.94 5.87 33.28
N HIS A 3 5.73 4.82 33.10
CA HIS A 3 6.49 4.60 31.88
C HIS A 3 5.56 3.91 30.89
N ALA A 4 4.84 4.68 30.08
CA ALA A 4 4.09 4.14 28.97
C ALA A 4 5.10 3.49 28.01
N LYS A 5 4.99 2.17 27.83
CA LYS A 5 5.83 1.43 26.90
C LYS A 5 5.38 1.78 25.48
N ASP A 6 6.26 2.41 24.72
CA ASP A 6 6.03 2.60 23.29
C ASP A 6 6.14 1.24 22.60
N ASN A 7 4.99 0.74 22.15
CA ASN A 7 4.89 -0.55 21.46
C ASN A 7 5.23 -0.45 19.97
N LYS A 8 5.68 0.71 19.47
CA LYS A 8 6.03 0.95 18.06
C LYS A 8 4.92 0.54 17.08
N GLN A 9 3.67 0.72 17.50
CA GLN A 9 2.46 0.40 16.74
C GLN A 9 2.00 1.54 15.83
N GLY A 10 2.82 2.58 15.72
CA GLY A 10 2.55 3.75 14.91
C GLY A 10 2.18 3.45 13.44
N TYR A 11 2.77 2.40 12.87
CA TYR A 11 2.48 1.91 11.51
C TYR A 11 1.01 1.55 11.24
N ILE A 12 0.23 1.31 12.29
CA ILE A 12 -1.22 1.06 12.17
C ILE A 12 -1.94 2.32 11.68
N PHE A 13 -1.45 3.50 12.08
CA PHE A 13 -2.07 4.79 11.79
C PHE A 13 -1.36 5.52 10.64
N ASP A 14 -0.03 5.50 10.62
CA ASP A 14 0.77 6.05 9.54
C ASP A 14 1.72 4.97 8.97
N PRO A 15 1.42 4.43 7.77
CA PRO A 15 2.27 3.46 7.11
C PRO A 15 3.71 3.94 6.88
N PHE A 16 3.98 5.24 6.96
CA PHE A 16 5.28 5.85 6.71
C PHE A 16 5.97 6.38 7.97
N GLU A 17 5.47 6.07 9.17
CA GLU A 17 6.04 6.59 10.43
C GLU A 17 7.53 6.26 10.62
N TYR A 18 8.04 5.19 10.00
CA TYR A 18 9.46 4.81 10.04
C TYR A 18 10.33 5.69 9.14
N LEU A 19 9.73 6.47 8.25
CA LEU A 19 10.43 7.38 7.36
C LEU A 19 10.66 8.70 8.10
N GLY A 20 11.93 9.12 8.10
CA GLY A 20 12.27 10.46 8.54
C GLY A 20 11.71 11.52 7.58
N PRO A 21 11.56 12.79 8.01
CA PRO A 21 10.86 13.83 7.26
C PRO A 21 11.42 14.06 5.85
N LYS A 22 12.75 13.95 5.68
CA LYS A 22 13.39 14.06 4.36
C LYS A 22 12.94 12.97 3.40
N ARG A 23 13.00 11.70 3.82
CA ARG A 23 12.61 10.53 2.99
C ARG A 23 11.12 10.56 2.67
N LEU A 24 10.29 10.98 3.63
CA LEU A 24 8.85 11.14 3.41
C LEU A 24 8.57 12.23 2.38
N SER A 25 9.28 13.36 2.44
CA SER A 25 9.15 14.44 1.44
C SER A 25 9.57 13.98 0.04
N GLU A 26 10.69 13.26 -0.07
CA GLU A 26 11.15 12.72 -1.35
C GLU A 26 10.13 11.72 -1.94
N LEU A 27 9.57 10.84 -1.10
CA LEU A 27 8.49 9.92 -1.51
C LEU A 27 7.27 10.69 -2.02
N LYS A 28 6.77 11.66 -1.24
CA LYS A 28 5.58 12.46 -1.56
C LYS A 28 5.71 13.29 -2.83
N ASN A 29 6.94 13.74 -3.14
CA ASN A 29 7.23 14.52 -4.35
C ASN A 29 7.68 13.66 -5.55
N SER A 30 7.61 12.34 -5.43
CA SER A 30 8.00 11.41 -6.49
C SER A 30 6.79 10.84 -7.24
N TRP A 31 7.05 10.17 -8.36
CA TRP A 31 6.04 9.41 -9.09
C TRP A 31 5.35 8.34 -8.22
N ALA A 32 6.03 7.85 -7.16
CA ALA A 32 5.50 6.80 -6.29
C ALA A 32 4.27 7.26 -5.50
N GLU A 33 4.18 8.54 -5.14
CA GLU A 33 3.01 9.10 -4.46
C GLU A 33 1.81 9.11 -5.40
N ILE A 34 1.99 9.62 -6.63
CA ILE A 34 0.94 9.61 -7.67
C ILE A 34 0.48 8.19 -7.97
N PHE A 35 1.44 7.26 -8.09
CA PHE A 35 1.13 5.86 -8.30
C PHE A 35 0.27 5.30 -7.16
N ARG A 36 0.61 5.62 -5.91
CA ARG A 36 -0.12 5.13 -4.74
C ARG A 36 -1.50 5.79 -4.57
N SER A 37 -1.62 7.09 -4.80
CA SER A 37 -2.85 7.85 -4.55
C SER A 37 -3.86 7.73 -5.69
N GLU A 38 -3.39 7.72 -6.94
CA GLU A 38 -4.26 7.75 -8.12
C GLU A 38 -4.32 6.41 -8.85
N ILE A 39 -3.17 5.77 -9.11
CA ILE A 39 -3.09 4.60 -10.00
C ILE A 39 -3.49 3.31 -9.28
N LEU A 40 -2.90 3.05 -8.12
CA LEU A 40 -3.11 1.83 -7.34
C LEU A 40 -4.60 1.60 -6.99
N PRO A 41 -5.39 2.61 -6.56
CA PRO A 41 -6.81 2.44 -6.29
C PRO A 41 -7.66 2.27 -7.55
N ALA A 42 -7.17 2.73 -8.71
CA ALA A 42 -7.85 2.62 -9.99
C ALA A 42 -7.58 1.29 -10.71
N LEU A 43 -6.70 0.42 -10.18
CA LEU A 43 -6.40 -0.87 -10.79
C LEU A 43 -7.64 -1.77 -10.85
N PRO A 44 -7.88 -2.46 -11.98
CA PRO A 44 -9.10 -3.24 -12.20
C PRO A 44 -9.03 -4.63 -11.53
N VAL A 45 -8.52 -4.72 -10.30
CA VAL A 45 -8.30 -5.99 -9.60
C VAL A 45 -9.62 -6.72 -9.38
N GLU A 46 -10.66 -5.99 -8.97
CA GLU A 46 -11.97 -6.60 -8.71
C GLU A 46 -12.63 -7.09 -10.00
N SER A 47 -12.41 -6.43 -11.13
CA SER A 47 -12.92 -6.88 -12.43
C SER A 47 -12.31 -8.21 -12.89
N LEU A 48 -11.11 -8.55 -12.40
CA LEU A 48 -10.44 -9.82 -12.66
C LEU A 48 -10.92 -10.95 -11.74
N ARG A 49 -11.69 -10.65 -10.69
CA ARG A 49 -12.20 -11.64 -9.75
C ARG A 49 -13.02 -12.75 -10.41
N LYS A 50 -13.67 -12.47 -11.54
CA LYS A 50 -14.42 -13.47 -12.31
C LYS A 50 -13.56 -14.62 -12.86
N TYR A 51 -12.23 -14.45 -12.91
CA TYR A 51 -11.29 -15.49 -13.34
C TYR A 51 -10.69 -16.26 -12.16
N TYR A 52 -11.07 -15.91 -10.93
CA TYR A 52 -10.51 -16.47 -9.73
C TYR A 52 -11.30 -17.71 -9.33
N HIS A 53 -10.68 -18.60 -8.57
CA HIS A 53 -11.37 -19.77 -8.03
C HIS A 53 -12.49 -19.35 -7.06
N ASP A 54 -13.73 -19.79 -7.28
CA ASP A 54 -14.92 -19.33 -6.54
C ASP A 54 -14.79 -19.33 -5.00
N LYS A 55 -14.18 -20.38 -4.44
CA LYS A 55 -14.01 -20.54 -2.98
C LYS A 55 -12.66 -20.07 -2.42
N ASN A 56 -11.59 -20.15 -3.23
CA ASN A 56 -10.21 -19.98 -2.76
C ASN A 56 -9.49 -18.80 -3.42
N GLY A 57 -10.13 -18.11 -4.36
CA GLY A 57 -9.56 -17.03 -5.14
C GLY A 57 -10.14 -15.70 -4.68
N ARG A 58 -9.39 -15.01 -3.82
CA ARG A 58 -9.68 -13.64 -3.40
C ARG A 58 -8.63 -12.68 -3.99
N PRO A 59 -9.03 -11.46 -4.43
CA PRO A 59 -8.09 -10.37 -4.69
C PRO A 59 -7.10 -10.20 -3.54
N SER A 60 -5.82 -10.43 -3.84
CA SER A 60 -4.73 -10.40 -2.86
C SER A 60 -3.83 -9.19 -3.11
N LYS A 61 -3.02 -8.84 -2.12
CA LYS A 61 -2.06 -7.72 -2.24
C LYS A 61 -1.09 -7.97 -3.40
N GLU A 62 -0.74 -9.22 -3.62
CA GLU A 62 0.14 -9.68 -4.70
C GLU A 62 -0.46 -9.35 -6.08
N MET A 63 -1.78 -9.41 -6.25
CA MET A 63 -2.40 -9.03 -7.53
C MET A 63 -2.29 -7.53 -7.80
N TYR A 64 -2.52 -6.69 -6.78
CA TYR A 64 -2.29 -5.25 -6.90
C TYR A 64 -0.82 -4.97 -7.24
N SER A 65 0.12 -5.68 -6.63
CA SER A 65 1.55 -5.57 -6.94
C SER A 65 1.88 -5.97 -8.38
N MET A 66 1.32 -7.08 -8.87
CA MET A 66 1.58 -7.56 -10.24
C MET A 66 0.99 -6.62 -11.30
N LEU A 67 -0.27 -6.18 -11.13
CA LEU A 67 -0.87 -5.21 -12.04
C LEU A 67 -0.15 -3.86 -11.98
N GLY A 68 0.28 -3.47 -10.79
CA GLY A 68 1.10 -2.28 -10.62
C GLY A 68 2.45 -2.38 -11.33
N LEU A 69 3.11 -3.54 -11.23
CA LEU A 69 4.36 -3.81 -11.94
C LEU A 69 4.20 -3.75 -13.46
N MET A 70 3.07 -4.17 -14.02
CA MET A 70 2.83 -4.09 -15.46
C MET A 70 2.71 -2.65 -15.98
N ILE A 71 2.47 -1.67 -15.10
CA ILE A 71 2.37 -0.25 -15.46
C ILE A 71 3.73 0.47 -15.40
N LEU A 72 4.65 -0.04 -14.59
CA LEU A 72 5.99 0.55 -14.36
C LEU A 72 7.03 0.03 -15.34
#